data_AF-K9V074-F1
#
_entry.id   AF-K9V074-F1
#
_cell.length_a   1.000
_cell.length_b   1.000
_cell.length_c   1.000
_cell.angle_alpha   90.00
_cell.angle_beta   90.00
_cell.angle_gamma   90.00
#
_symmetry.space_group_name_H-M   'P 1'
#
loop_
_entity.id
_entity.type
_entity.pdbx_description
1 polymer ?
#
loop_
_entity_poly.entity_id
_entity_poly.type
_entity_poly.pdbx_seq_one_letter_code
_entity_poly.pdbx_strand_id
1 'polypeptide(L)'
;MSNSYNIRSTKIGNSAGFRLPAEFYREHPQFANASGWIEVLSPDTAIVKIIPKSLESEDEDDSLMMRLFLDFATTEALKNNNLQPYTTEMSEAAHRLIEGVELEDESLSDG
;
A
#
# COMPACT_ATOMS: atom_id res chain seq x y z
N MET A 1 -0.90 -18.66 18.32
CA MET A 1 -2.00 -19.64 18.46
C MET A 1 -2.60 -19.86 17.08
N SER A 2 -2.81 -21.10 16.64
CA SER A 2 -3.38 -21.33 15.30
C SER A 2 -4.90 -21.21 15.35
N ASN A 3 -5.45 -20.12 14.82
CA ASN A 3 -6.89 -20.00 14.63
C ASN A 3 -7.30 -20.91 13.46
N SER A 4 -8.18 -21.87 13.74
CA SER A 4 -8.71 -22.79 12.73
C SER A 4 -10.13 -22.38 12.37
N TYR A 5 -10.37 -22.15 11.09
CA TYR A 5 -11.68 -21.74 10.59
C TYR A 5 -12.37 -22.90 9.90
N ASN A 6 -13.60 -23.21 10.29
CA ASN A 6 -14.38 -24.24 9.62
C ASN A 6 -15.00 -23.64 8.35
N ILE A 7 -14.71 -24.25 7.19
CA ILE A 7 -15.19 -23.81 5.89
C ILE A 7 -16.20 -24.81 5.34
N ARG A 8 -17.19 -24.30 4.59
CA ARG A 8 -18.18 -25.14 3.92
C ARG A 8 -18.13 -24.91 2.41
N SER A 9 -18.34 -25.99 1.68
CA SER A 9 -18.57 -25.91 0.23
C SER A 9 -19.89 -25.19 -0.04
N THR A 10 -19.86 -24.31 -1.03
CA THR A 10 -21.01 -23.55 -1.51
C THR A 10 -20.97 -23.46 -3.02
N LYS A 11 -22.13 -23.31 -3.64
CA LYS A 11 -22.23 -23.00 -5.07
C LYS A 11 -22.11 -21.48 -5.26
N ILE A 12 -21.27 -21.05 -6.21
CA ILE A 12 -21.06 -19.65 -6.57
C ILE A 12 -21.23 -19.56 -8.09
N GLY A 13 -22.40 -19.09 -8.54
CA GLY A 13 -22.74 -19.06 -9.97
C GLY A 13 -22.71 -20.45 -10.60
N ASN A 14 -21.84 -20.63 -11.60
CA ASN A 14 -21.61 -21.90 -12.29
C ASN A 14 -20.50 -22.77 -11.67
N SER A 15 -19.91 -22.34 -10.55
CA SER A 15 -18.76 -23.00 -9.91
C SER A 15 -19.08 -23.43 -8.47
N ALA A 16 -18.26 -24.33 -7.94
CA ALA A 16 -18.23 -24.65 -6.51
C ALA A 16 -17.04 -23.93 -5.86
N GLY A 17 -17.21 -23.51 -4.62
CA GLY A 17 -16.15 -22.86 -3.85
C GLY A 17 -16.31 -23.09 -2.36
N PHE A 18 -15.33 -22.65 -1.58
CA PHE A 18 -15.41 -22.67 -0.12
C PHE A 18 -15.72 -21.27 0.40
N ARG A 19 -16.71 -21.15 1.29
CA ARG A 19 -17.01 -19.88 1.96
C ARG A 19 -16.19 -19.77 3.25
N LEU A 20 -15.37 -18.73 3.34
CA LEU A 20 -14.71 -18.33 4.57
C LEU A 20 -15.71 -17.61 5.51
N PRO A 21 -15.66 -17.86 6.84
CA PRO A 21 -16.56 -17.22 7.79
C PRO A 21 -16.28 -15.72 7.93
N ALA A 22 -17.30 -14.94 8.29
CA ALA A 22 -17.15 -13.48 8.46
C ALA A 22 -16.17 -13.09 9.58
N GLU A 23 -15.91 -13.98 10.54
CA GLU A 23 -14.90 -13.82 11.59
C GLU A 23 -13.49 -13.72 11.00
N PHE A 24 -13.18 -14.54 9.99
CA PHE A 24 -11.89 -14.51 9.31
C PHE A 24 -11.57 -13.13 8.72
N TYR A 25 -12.55 -12.50 8.06
CA TYR A 25 -12.35 -11.18 7.45
C TYR A 25 -12.36 -10.03 8.47
N ARG A 26 -12.94 -10.23 9.66
CA ARG A 26 -12.82 -9.26 10.76
C ARG A 26 -11.42 -9.27 11.36
N GLU A 27 -10.83 -10.46 11.51
CA GLU A 27 -9.46 -10.60 12.01
C GLU A 27 -8.40 -10.28 10.94
N HIS A 28 -8.74 -10.51 9.67
CA HIS A 28 -7.83 -10.32 8.54
C HIS A 28 -8.49 -9.53 7.39
N PRO A 29 -8.75 -8.22 7.59
CA PRO A 29 -9.43 -7.38 6.60
C PRO A 29 -8.66 -7.25 5.28
N GLN A 30 -7.34 -7.38 5.28
CA GLN A 30 -6.48 -7.33 4.08
C GLN A 30 -6.78 -8.43 3.05
N PHE A 31 -7.48 -9.49 3.45
CA PHE A 31 -7.89 -10.57 2.56
C PHE A 31 -9.28 -10.35 1.96
N ALA A 32 -9.99 -9.28 2.35
CA ALA A 32 -11.27 -8.92 1.75
C ALA A 32 -11.04 -8.53 0.28
N ASN A 33 -11.75 -9.20 -0.64
CA ASN A 33 -11.62 -9.00 -2.10
C ASN A 33 -10.23 -9.32 -2.68
N ALA A 34 -9.41 -10.07 -1.94
CA ALA A 34 -8.10 -10.53 -2.40
C ALA A 34 -8.22 -11.65 -3.45
N SER A 35 -7.30 -11.64 -4.41
CA SER A 35 -7.10 -12.77 -5.31
C SER A 35 -6.22 -13.82 -4.64
N GLY A 36 -6.29 -15.06 -5.11
CA GLY A 36 -5.45 -16.12 -4.56
C GLY A 36 -5.36 -17.32 -5.47
N TRP A 37 -4.48 -18.25 -5.11
CA TRP A 37 -4.37 -19.54 -5.78
C TRP A 37 -4.34 -20.67 -4.76
N ILE A 38 -4.69 -21.86 -5.23
CA ILE A 38 -4.76 -23.07 -4.43
C ILE A 38 -3.77 -24.07 -5.01
N GLU A 39 -2.93 -24.63 -4.15
CA GLU A 39 -2.00 -25.71 -4.48
C GLU A 39 -2.40 -26.98 -3.73
N VAL A 40 -2.52 -28.10 -4.44
CA VAL A 40 -2.89 -29.40 -3.85
C VAL A 40 -1.63 -30.16 -3.49
N LEU A 41 -1.46 -30.49 -2.21
CA LEU A 41 -0.29 -31.21 -1.70
C LEU A 41 -0.54 -32.71 -1.60
N SER A 42 -1.76 -33.11 -1.25
CA SER A 42 -2.18 -34.51 -1.10
C SER A 42 -3.68 -34.66 -1.41
N PRO A 43 -4.25 -35.87 -1.47
CA PRO A 43 -5.67 -36.08 -1.76
C PRO A 43 -6.65 -35.35 -0.83
N ASP A 44 -6.23 -35.04 0.39
CA ASP A 44 -7.03 -34.42 1.45
C ASP A 44 -6.48 -33.05 1.90
N THR A 45 -5.37 -32.58 1.32
CA THR A 45 -4.69 -31.37 1.76
C THR A 45 -4.37 -30.44 0.59
N ALA A 46 -4.79 -29.19 0.73
CA ALA A 46 -4.42 -28.10 -0.16
C ALA A 46 -4.01 -26.88 0.65
N ILE A 47 -3.10 -26.08 0.10
CA ILE A 47 -2.71 -24.77 0.63
C ILE A 47 -3.37 -23.69 -0.21
N VAL A 48 -3.96 -22.70 0.46
CA VAL A 48 -4.48 -21.49 -0.16
C VAL A 48 -3.50 -20.36 0.11
N LYS A 49 -3.00 -19.73 -0.95
CA LYS A 49 -2.23 -18.48 -0.85
C LYS A 49 -3.10 -17.32 -1.29
N ILE A 50 -3.37 -16.42 -0.35
CA ILE A 50 -4.14 -15.19 -0.58
C ILE A 50 -3.13 -14.07 -0.85
N ILE A 51 -3.34 -13.32 -1.92
CA ILE A 51 -2.58 -12.13 -2.27
C ILE A 51 -3.46 -10.93 -1.89
N PRO A 52 -3.17 -10.25 -0.77
CA PRO A 52 -3.86 -9.01 -0.44
C PRO A 52 -3.84 -8.08 -1.64
N LYS A 53 -4.97 -7.45 -1.94
CA LYS A 53 -4.93 -6.30 -2.83
C LYS A 53 -4.25 -5.21 -2.02
N SER A 54 -3.01 -4.87 -2.36
CA SER A 54 -2.29 -3.82 -1.66
C SER A 54 -3.10 -2.52 -1.76
N LEU A 55 -3.20 -1.80 -0.65
CA LEU A 55 -3.61 -0.39 -0.67
C LEU A 55 -2.58 0.46 -1.44
N GLU A 56 -1.38 -0.10 -1.68
CA GLU A 56 -0.27 0.51 -2.41
C GLU A 56 -0.61 0.96 -3.84
N SER A 57 -1.75 0.60 -4.43
CA SER A 57 -2.10 1.15 -5.75
C SER A 57 -2.27 2.67 -5.74
N GLU A 58 -2.61 3.29 -4.60
CA GLU A 58 -2.60 4.75 -4.46
C GLU A 58 -1.18 5.28 -4.21
N ASP A 59 -0.39 4.62 -3.35
CA ASP A 59 0.99 5.02 -3.04
C ASP A 59 1.97 4.86 -4.22
N GLU A 60 1.75 3.86 -5.09
CA GLU A 60 2.55 3.63 -6.30
C GLU A 60 2.32 4.73 -7.34
N ASP A 61 1.08 5.20 -7.49
CA ASP A 61 0.73 6.29 -8.40
C ASP A 61 1.31 7.62 -7.92
N ASP A 62 1.24 7.91 -6.61
CA ASP A 62 1.88 9.09 -6.01
C ASP A 62 3.41 9.03 -6.10
N SER A 63 3.99 7.85 -5.90
CA SER A 63 5.42 7.61 -6.07
C SER A 63 5.88 7.81 -7.53
N LEU A 64 5.06 7.41 -8.50
CA LEU A 64 5.34 7.62 -9.93
C LEU A 64 5.29 9.11 -10.30
N MET A 65 4.26 9.83 -9.84
CA MET A 65 4.12 11.27 -10.07
C MET A 65 5.29 12.06 -9.48
N MET A 66 5.71 11.71 -8.26
CA MET A 66 6.88 12.32 -7.62
C MET A 66 8.17 12.06 -8.42
N ARG A 67 8.37 10.83 -8.91
CA ARG A 67 9.55 10.49 -9.75
C ARG A 67 9.57 11.29 -11.04
N LEU A 68 8.44 11.37 -11.75
CA LEU A 68 8.33 12.16 -12.98
C LEU A 68 8.58 13.65 -12.74
N PHE A 69 8.11 14.19 -11.62
CA PHE A 69 8.37 15.57 -11.22
C PHE A 69 9.86 15.83 -10.97
N LEU A 70 10.55 14.94 -10.24
CA LEU A 70 11.99 15.07 -9.96
C LEU A 70 12.83 14.95 -11.23
N ASP A 71 12.48 14.04 -12.14
CA ASP A 71 13.15 13.90 -13.44
C ASP A 71 12.98 15.16 -14.30
N PHE A 72 11.78 15.75 -14.31
CA PHE A 72 11.51 17.02 -14.98
C PHE A 72 12.33 18.17 -14.37
N ALA A 73 12.29 18.33 -13.05
CA ALA A 73 13.02 19.38 -12.34
C ALA A 73 14.53 19.27 -12.59
N THR A 74 15.09 18.06 -12.55
CA THR A 74 16.50 17.80 -12.87
C THR A 74 16.82 18.13 -14.32
N THR A 75 15.95 17.77 -15.25
CA THR A 75 16.12 18.07 -16.67
C THR A 75 16.10 19.57 -16.94
N GLU A 76 15.17 20.31 -16.35
CA GLU A 76 15.09 21.77 -16.50
C GLU A 76 16.24 22.51 -15.81
N ALA A 77 16.69 21.99 -14.67
CA ALA A 77 17.89 22.44 -13.98
C ALA A 77 19.13 22.30 -14.88
N LEU A 78 19.31 21.16 -15.54
CA LEU A 78 20.44 20.92 -16.44
C LEU A 78 20.38 21.73 -17.74
N LYS A 79 19.20 22.16 -18.19
CA LYS A 79 19.03 23.00 -19.40
C LYS A 79 19.31 24.49 -19.14
N ASN A 80 19.02 24.98 -17.93
CA ASN A 80 19.13 26.39 -17.60
C ASN A 80 20.40 26.66 -16.78
N ASN A 81 21.43 27.25 -17.39
CA ASN A 81 22.70 27.63 -16.73
C ASN A 81 22.58 28.78 -15.70
N ASN A 82 21.37 29.21 -15.35
CA ASN A 82 21.13 30.32 -14.41
C ASN A 82 20.85 29.84 -12.98
N LEU A 83 21.10 28.56 -12.67
CA LEU A 83 20.92 28.03 -11.32
C LEU A 83 21.88 28.68 -10.35
N GLN A 84 21.33 29.19 -9.25
CA GLN A 84 22.10 29.71 -8.13
C GLN A 84 22.26 28.62 -7.06
N PRO A 85 23.44 28.49 -6.44
CA PRO A 85 23.63 27.59 -5.32
C PRO A 85 22.64 27.90 -4.19
N TYR A 86 22.01 26.87 -3.65
CA TYR A 86 21.12 27.01 -2.49
C TYR A 86 21.96 27.33 -1.26
N THR A 87 21.78 28.53 -0.69
CA THR A 87 22.59 29.02 0.44
C THR A 87 21.94 28.75 1.79
N THR A 88 22.74 28.79 2.86
CA THR A 88 22.25 28.68 4.25
C THR A 88 21.21 29.76 4.58
N GLU A 89 21.40 30.98 4.08
CA GLU A 89 20.47 32.09 4.28
C GLU A 89 19.09 31.82 3.65
N MET A 90 19.06 31.18 2.47
CA MET A 90 17.82 30.75 1.81
C MET A 90 17.13 29.64 2.60
N SER A 91 17.91 28.72 3.18
CA SER A 91 17.41 27.65 4.07
C SER A 91 16.76 28.24 5.33
N GLU A 92 17.42 29.17 6.00
CA GLU A 92 16.87 29.85 7.19
C GLU A 92 15.62 30.67 6.88
N ALA A 93 15.58 31.33 5.71
CA ALA A 93 14.37 32.01 5.24
C ALA A 93 13.21 31.04 5.01
N ALA A 94 13.46 29.88 4.39
CA ALA A 94 12.45 28.85 4.18
C ALA A 94 11.93 28.26 5.50
N HIS A 95 12.84 27.95 6.45
CA HIS A 95 12.46 27.41 7.75
C HIS A 95 11.59 28.37 8.56
N ARG A 96 11.86 29.68 8.51
CA ARG A 96 11.00 30.69 9.15
C ARG A 96 9.60 30.77 8.55
N LEU A 97 9.43 30.45 7.27
CA LEU A 97 8.11 30.46 6.62
C LEU A 97 7.21 29.31 7.07
N ILE A 98 7.81 28.19 7.50
CA ILE A 98 7.09 26.99 7.96
C ILE A 98 7.11 26.87 9.49
N GLU A 99 7.69 27.85 10.20
CA GLU A 99 7.78 27.87 11.65
C GLU A 99 6.38 28.03 12.27
N GLY A 100 5.98 27.07 13.11
CA GLY A 100 4.65 27.04 13.74
C GLY A 100 3.57 26.32 12.92
N VAL A 101 3.92 25.72 11.78
CA VAL A 101 3.05 24.76 11.11
C VAL A 101 3.10 23.45 11.90
N GLU A 102 2.03 23.13 12.62
CA GLU A 102 1.81 21.80 13.17
C GLU A 102 1.48 20.87 12.00
N LEU A 103 2.39 19.96 11.67
CA LEU A 103 2.07 18.85 10.78
C LEU A 103 1.16 17.92 11.57
N GLU A 104 -0.03 17.63 11.05
CA GLU A 104 -0.80 16.50 11.54
C GLU A 104 0.05 15.26 11.25
N ASP A 105 0.77 14.78 12.27
CA ASP A 105 1.35 13.45 12.23
C ASP A 105 0.17 12.51 11.99
N GLU A 106 0.07 11.94 10.78
CA GLU A 106 -0.57 10.64 10.57
C GLU A 106 0.24 9.62 11.38
N SER A 107 0.06 9.70 12.68
CA SER A 107 0.49 8.73 13.66
C SER A 107 -0.35 7.48 13.40
N LEU A 108 0.19 6.64 12.51
CA LEU A 108 -0.02 5.21 12.53
C LEU A 108 0.37 4.70 13.93
N SER A 109 -0.56 4.78 14.91
CA SER A 109 -0.37 4.24 16.26
C SER A 109 -1.68 4.15 17.05
N ASP A 110 -2.34 3.00 16.87
CA ASP A 110 -3.01 2.18 17.89
C ASP A 110 -4.33 2.65 18.53
N GLY A 111 -5.38 1.87 18.26
CA GLY A 111 -6.72 1.92 18.84
C GLY A 111 -7.61 0.81 18.31
#